data_AF-A0A7S6MAW0-F1
#
_entry.id   AF-A0A7S6MAW0-F1
#
_cell.length_a   1.000
_cell.length_b   1.000
_cell.length_c   1.000
_cell.angle_alpha   90.00
_cell.angle_beta   90.00
_cell.angle_gamma   90.00
#
_symmetry.space_group_name_H-M   'P 1'
#
loop_
_entity.id
_entity.type
_entity.pdbx_description
1 polymer ?
#
loop_
_entity_poly.entity_id
_entity_poly.type
_entity_poly.pdbx_seq_one_letter_code
_entity_poly.pdbx_strand_id
1 'polypeptide(L)'
;MNTQSQRLAAVRLTSLLILTLVAAMGAPAMGQSWRLASTTGPSARELHAMVYDSARQRVVLFGGNEVFRFGDTWEWNGQSWTRVAVSGPSARSGHAMAYDASRGRVVLFGGSADRLLNDTWEWDGRVWTRRSITGPSPRWGHAMTYDEHRGRVVLFGGMTQSGPAGDTWEWNGSRWTRVADSGPRERLGHTLVYDARLKRSILFGGSSWRSKWYGSYWEYRRDTWEWDGVLWRLKSESGPSAREFHAATYDTVRRRVVMFGGVGSGGRQDDTWEWNGLRWVFRADDGPVSRRYHALAFDQARGRAVLFGGRDGFGRRRDTWVWDGRVVR
;
A
#
# COMPACT_ATOMS: atom_id res chain seq x y z
N MET A 1 -35.96 -70.15 40.14
CA MET A 1 -35.74 -69.72 38.74
C MET A 1 -36.60 -68.48 38.48
N ASN A 2 -36.01 -67.51 37.78
CA ASN A 2 -36.53 -66.20 37.33
C ASN A 2 -36.82 -65.14 38.42
N THR A 3 -35.98 -64.11 38.68
CA THR A 3 -35.38 -63.00 37.88
C THR A 3 -36.24 -61.73 37.75
N GLN A 4 -35.64 -60.64 38.23
CA GLN A 4 -35.68 -59.25 37.72
C GLN A 4 -37.01 -58.47 37.81
N SER A 5 -37.02 -57.15 37.95
CA SER A 5 -36.02 -56.12 38.31
C SER A 5 -36.79 -54.81 38.47
N GLN A 6 -36.36 -53.96 39.40
CA GLN A 6 -36.81 -52.58 39.54
C GLN A 6 -36.31 -51.74 38.36
N ARG A 7 -37.13 -50.80 37.86
CA ARG A 7 -36.66 -49.69 37.01
C ARG A 7 -37.13 -48.36 37.60
N LEU A 8 -36.20 -47.70 38.29
CA LEU A 8 -36.23 -46.26 38.55
C LEU A 8 -35.79 -45.53 37.28
N ALA A 9 -36.60 -44.57 36.81
CA ALA A 9 -36.29 -43.73 35.67
C ALA A 9 -35.25 -42.67 36.08
N ALA A 10 -34.08 -42.69 35.42
CA ALA A 10 -33.07 -41.65 35.54
C ALA A 10 -33.37 -40.53 34.52
N VAL A 11 -33.66 -39.33 35.02
CA VAL A 11 -33.73 -38.10 34.23
C VAL A 11 -32.30 -37.70 33.87
N ARG A 12 -31.95 -37.75 32.57
CA ARG A 12 -30.68 -37.21 32.06
C ARG A 12 -30.85 -35.71 31.79
N LEU A 13 -30.18 -34.88 32.58
CA LEU A 13 -29.92 -33.48 32.23
C LEU A 13 -28.84 -33.45 31.14
N THR A 14 -29.21 -33.09 29.92
CA THR A 14 -28.26 -32.70 28.88
C THR A 14 -27.89 -31.24 29.06
N SER A 15 -26.69 -30.98 29.59
CA SER A 15 -26.09 -29.66 29.65
C SER A 15 -25.72 -29.18 28.24
N LEU A 16 -26.39 -28.13 27.77
CA LEU A 16 -26.06 -27.45 26.50
C LEU A 16 -24.86 -26.54 26.75
N LEU A 17 -23.67 -26.96 26.31
CA LEU A 17 -22.47 -26.12 26.34
C LEU A 17 -22.51 -25.17 25.12
N ILE A 18 -23.03 -23.95 25.31
CA ILE A 18 -22.94 -22.90 24.29
C ILE A 18 -21.50 -22.37 24.31
N LEU A 19 -20.67 -22.87 23.38
CA LEU A 19 -19.31 -22.37 23.17
C LEU A 19 -19.40 -21.06 22.37
N THR A 20 -19.49 -19.92 23.06
CA THR A 20 -19.22 -18.62 22.42
C THR A 20 -17.71 -18.53 22.14
N LEU A 21 -17.31 -18.81 20.89
CA LEU A 21 -15.96 -18.57 20.42
C LEU A 21 -15.74 -17.05 20.30
N VAL A 22 -15.36 -16.41 21.41
CA VAL A 22 -14.75 -15.08 21.34
C VAL A 22 -13.38 -15.29 20.69
N ALA A 23 -13.23 -14.88 19.44
CA ALA A 23 -11.92 -14.76 18.82
C ALA A 23 -11.13 -13.72 19.63
N ALA A 24 -10.32 -14.18 20.57
CA ALA A 24 -9.36 -13.34 21.25
C ALA A 24 -8.39 -12.81 20.20
N MET A 25 -8.55 -11.55 19.82
CA MET A 25 -7.51 -10.82 19.09
C MET A 25 -6.31 -10.76 20.03
N GLY A 26 -5.30 -11.58 19.74
CA GLY A 26 -4.10 -11.67 20.56
C GLY A 26 -3.52 -10.29 20.84
N ALA A 27 -3.31 -10.02 22.13
CA ALA A 27 -2.35 -9.01 22.55
C ALA A 27 -1.04 -9.21 21.77
N PRO A 28 -0.30 -8.15 21.41
CA PRO A 28 1.00 -8.33 20.77
C PRO A 28 1.81 -9.33 21.60
N ALA A 29 2.42 -10.31 20.94
CA ALA A 29 3.47 -11.09 21.58
C ALA A 29 4.45 -10.06 22.17
N MET A 30 4.73 -10.16 23.48
CA MET A 30 5.66 -9.25 24.15
C MET A 30 6.95 -9.22 23.34
N GLY A 31 7.33 -8.07 22.79
CA GLY A 31 8.58 -7.95 22.02
C GLY A 31 8.49 -7.39 20.60
N GLN A 32 7.33 -7.34 19.95
CA GLN A 32 7.25 -6.91 18.53
C GLN A 32 6.61 -5.53 18.31
N SER A 33 7.28 -4.71 17.50
CA SER A 33 6.80 -3.44 16.96
C SER A 33 5.58 -3.67 16.06
N TRP A 34 5.69 -4.56 15.07
CA TRP A 34 4.58 -4.94 14.19
C TRP A 34 3.74 -6.07 14.78
N ARG A 35 2.42 -6.03 14.57
CA ARG A 35 1.49 -7.08 14.98
C ARG A 35 0.79 -7.71 13.79
N LEU A 36 0.80 -9.03 13.71
CA LEU A 36 -0.02 -9.77 12.75
C LEU A 36 -1.50 -9.57 13.10
N ALA A 37 -2.24 -8.95 12.20
CA ALA A 37 -3.65 -8.58 12.41
C ALA A 37 -4.63 -9.59 11.78
N SER A 38 -4.29 -10.16 10.63
CA SER A 38 -5.12 -11.16 9.95
C SER A 38 -4.30 -12.02 8.99
N THR A 39 -4.74 -13.26 8.78
CA THR A 39 -4.26 -14.17 7.71
C THR A 39 -5.38 -14.60 6.77
N THR A 40 -6.57 -14.05 6.95
CA THR A 40 -7.78 -14.26 6.13
C THR A 40 -8.17 -12.95 5.42
N GLY A 41 -8.90 -13.07 4.32
CA GLY A 41 -9.27 -11.94 3.46
C GLY A 41 -8.86 -12.17 2.00
N PRO A 42 -8.28 -11.17 1.32
CA PRO A 42 -7.83 -11.32 -0.06
C PRO A 42 -6.81 -12.46 -0.19
N SER A 43 -6.81 -13.11 -1.35
CA SER A 43 -5.78 -14.08 -1.73
C SER A 43 -4.38 -13.46 -1.73
N ALA A 44 -3.36 -14.32 -1.70
CA ALA A 44 -1.97 -13.90 -1.74
C ALA A 44 -1.68 -13.14 -3.04
N ARG A 45 -1.07 -11.96 -2.93
CA ARG A 45 -0.91 -11.07 -4.10
C ARG A 45 0.21 -10.07 -3.91
N GLU A 46 0.74 -9.61 -5.04
CA GLU A 46 1.74 -8.56 -5.14
C GLU A 46 1.28 -7.48 -6.13
N LEU A 47 1.94 -6.32 -6.16
CA LEU A 47 1.69 -5.22 -7.11
C LEU A 47 0.21 -4.74 -7.13
N HIS A 48 -0.47 -4.87 -5.99
CA HIS A 48 -1.76 -4.24 -5.73
C HIS A 48 -1.54 -2.85 -5.11
N ALA A 49 -2.59 -2.04 -5.07
CA ALA A 49 -2.55 -0.74 -4.39
C ALA A 49 -3.53 -0.74 -3.21
N MET A 50 -3.16 0.00 -2.16
CA MET A 50 -3.99 0.27 -0.99
C MET A 50 -4.02 1.76 -0.68
N VAL A 51 -5.18 2.25 -0.26
CA VAL A 51 -5.36 3.63 0.23
C VAL A 51 -6.33 3.67 1.38
N TYR A 52 -6.23 4.69 2.23
CA TYR A 52 -7.21 4.92 3.28
C TYR A 52 -8.30 5.90 2.83
N ASP A 53 -9.54 5.42 2.81
CA ASP A 53 -10.74 6.23 2.66
C ASP A 53 -11.15 6.75 4.04
N SER A 54 -10.82 8.01 4.32
CA SER A 54 -11.05 8.61 5.63
C SER A 54 -12.53 8.95 5.89
N ALA A 55 -13.35 9.14 4.85
CA ALA A 55 -14.77 9.42 5.02
C ALA A 55 -15.52 8.16 5.51
N ARG A 56 -15.09 6.97 5.06
CA ARG A 56 -15.71 5.69 5.42
C ARG A 56 -14.91 4.90 6.46
N GLN A 57 -13.73 5.39 6.83
CA GLN A 57 -12.79 4.74 7.74
C GLN A 57 -12.48 3.30 7.29
N ARG A 58 -12.08 3.17 6.02
CA ARG A 58 -11.73 1.88 5.40
C ARG A 58 -10.40 1.99 4.69
N VAL A 59 -9.56 0.97 4.82
CA VAL A 59 -8.48 0.78 3.83
C VAL A 59 -9.07 0.03 2.64
N VAL A 60 -8.94 0.61 1.46
CA VAL A 60 -9.42 0.04 0.20
C VAL A 60 -8.23 -0.60 -0.53
N LEU A 61 -8.39 -1.83 -0.96
CA LEU A 61 -7.44 -2.57 -1.80
C LEU A 61 -8.08 -2.87 -3.15
N PHE A 62 -7.29 -2.71 -4.23
CA PHE A 62 -7.69 -3.17 -5.55
C PHE A 62 -6.58 -3.94 -6.27
N GLY A 63 -6.98 -4.99 -6.98
CA GLY A 63 -6.16 -5.70 -7.95
C GLY A 63 -4.90 -6.37 -7.39
N GLY A 64 -3.81 -6.31 -8.16
CA GLY A 64 -2.59 -7.07 -7.94
C GLY A 64 -2.58 -8.38 -8.71
N ASN A 65 -1.58 -9.22 -8.45
CA ASN A 65 -1.47 -10.51 -9.14
C ASN A 65 -0.92 -11.63 -8.25
N GLU A 66 -1.33 -12.83 -8.61
CA GLU A 66 -0.72 -14.08 -8.19
C GLU A 66 -0.20 -14.82 -9.43
N VAL A 67 -0.85 -15.92 -9.81
CA VAL A 67 -0.73 -16.55 -11.14
C VAL A 67 -1.48 -15.69 -12.16
N PHE A 68 -2.69 -15.28 -11.81
CA PHE A 68 -3.52 -14.37 -12.60
C PHE A 68 -3.62 -13.00 -11.92
N ARG A 69 -3.99 -11.98 -12.69
CA ARG A 69 -4.29 -10.66 -12.15
C ARG A 69 -5.67 -10.67 -11.51
N PHE A 70 -5.81 -9.92 -10.42
CA PHE A 70 -7.09 -9.70 -9.76
C PHE A 70 -7.69 -8.36 -10.20
N GLY A 71 -9.03 -8.30 -10.22
CA GLY A 71 -9.82 -7.08 -10.43
C GLY A 71 -10.88 -6.92 -9.34
N ASP A 72 -10.62 -7.48 -8.16
CA ASP A 72 -11.49 -7.42 -7.00
C ASP A 72 -11.20 -6.18 -6.15
N THR A 73 -12.23 -5.69 -5.47
CA THR A 73 -12.14 -4.62 -4.48
C THR A 73 -12.35 -5.22 -3.08
N TRP A 74 -11.48 -4.86 -2.15
CA TRP A 74 -11.56 -5.30 -0.75
C TRP A 74 -11.48 -4.09 0.18
N GLU A 75 -12.19 -4.19 1.31
CA GLU A 75 -12.18 -3.16 2.35
C GLU A 75 -11.78 -3.76 3.69
N TRP A 76 -10.82 -3.13 4.34
CA TRP A 76 -10.41 -3.45 5.71
C TRP A 76 -11.03 -2.44 6.66
N ASN A 77 -11.74 -2.94 7.66
CA ASN A 77 -12.41 -2.14 8.68
C ASN A 77 -11.57 -1.97 9.96
N GLY A 78 -10.30 -2.31 9.96
CA GLY A 78 -9.44 -2.31 11.15
C GLY A 78 -9.32 -3.66 11.86
N GLN A 79 -10.20 -4.62 11.52
CA GLN A 79 -10.25 -5.95 12.14
C GLN A 79 -10.33 -7.09 11.13
N SER A 80 -11.10 -6.91 10.06
CA SER A 80 -11.33 -7.92 9.03
C SER A 80 -11.45 -7.30 7.64
N TRP A 81 -11.13 -8.10 6.64
CA TRP A 81 -11.33 -7.78 5.23
C TRP A 81 -12.71 -8.23 4.78
N THR A 82 -13.41 -7.37 4.04
CA THR A 82 -14.66 -7.69 3.35
C THR A 82 -14.50 -7.44 1.86
N ARG A 83 -14.92 -8.40 1.03
CA ARG A 83 -14.92 -8.22 -0.43
C ARG A 83 -16.13 -7.39 -0.82
N VAL A 84 -15.92 -6.36 -1.63
CA VAL A 84 -17.01 -5.56 -2.20
C VAL A 84 -17.37 -6.15 -3.55
N ALA A 85 -18.60 -6.67 -3.67
CA ALA A 85 -19.11 -7.25 -4.91
C ALA A 85 -19.55 -6.14 -5.87
N VAL A 86 -18.61 -5.66 -6.70
CA VAL A 86 -18.83 -4.54 -7.61
C VAL A 86 -18.08 -4.74 -8.93
N SER A 87 -18.68 -4.30 -10.03
CA SER A 87 -18.00 -4.16 -11.32
C SER A 87 -17.08 -2.95 -11.31
N GLY A 88 -15.99 -2.97 -12.06
CA GLY A 88 -15.09 -1.83 -12.10
C GLY A 88 -13.95 -2.01 -13.09
N PRO A 89 -12.75 -1.50 -12.77
CA PRO A 89 -11.59 -1.66 -13.64
C PRO A 89 -11.33 -3.15 -13.91
N SER A 90 -10.80 -3.44 -15.10
CA SER A 90 -10.31 -4.79 -15.42
C SER A 90 -9.21 -5.23 -14.46
N ALA A 91 -9.03 -6.55 -14.33
CA ALA A 91 -7.97 -7.13 -13.53
C ALA A 91 -6.58 -6.62 -13.96
N ARG A 92 -5.79 -6.11 -13.01
CA ARG A 92 -4.55 -5.38 -13.29
C ARG A 92 -3.58 -5.39 -12.10
N SER A 93 -2.29 -5.17 -12.38
CA SER A 93 -1.24 -4.99 -11.37
C SER A 93 -0.34 -3.80 -11.71
N GLY A 94 0.40 -3.30 -10.71
CA GLY A 94 1.35 -2.19 -10.88
C GLY A 94 0.69 -0.84 -11.17
N HIS A 95 -0.61 -0.71 -10.94
CA HIS A 95 -1.33 0.56 -10.93
C HIS A 95 -1.09 1.29 -9.60
N ALA A 96 -1.43 2.58 -9.54
CA ALA A 96 -1.40 3.34 -8.31
C ALA A 96 -2.79 3.88 -7.96
N MET A 97 -3.00 4.14 -6.66
CA MET A 97 -4.23 4.71 -6.13
C MET A 97 -3.91 5.86 -5.17
N ALA A 98 -4.79 6.86 -5.12
CA ALA A 98 -4.78 7.92 -4.11
C ALA A 98 -6.20 8.24 -3.66
N TYR A 99 -6.40 8.60 -2.39
CA TYR A 99 -7.71 9.04 -1.90
C TYR A 99 -7.79 10.57 -1.93
N ASP A 100 -8.60 11.09 -2.85
CA ASP A 100 -8.96 12.50 -2.92
C ASP A 100 -10.00 12.81 -1.85
N ALA A 101 -9.52 13.27 -0.70
CA ALA A 101 -10.37 13.53 0.45
C ALA A 101 -11.32 14.71 0.25
N SER A 102 -11.02 15.66 -0.65
CA SER A 102 -11.92 16.80 -0.91
C SER A 102 -13.20 16.39 -1.64
N ARG A 103 -13.11 15.35 -2.48
CA ARG A 103 -14.23 14.83 -3.27
C ARG A 103 -14.79 13.51 -2.73
N GLY A 104 -14.14 12.92 -1.74
CA GLY A 104 -14.49 11.59 -1.23
C GLY A 104 -14.38 10.54 -2.31
N ARG A 105 -13.25 10.51 -3.04
CA ARG A 105 -13.03 9.59 -4.16
C ARG A 105 -11.68 8.91 -4.05
N VAL A 106 -11.65 7.59 -4.18
CA VAL A 106 -10.40 6.91 -4.52
C VAL A 106 -10.18 7.01 -6.02
N VAL A 107 -9.02 7.53 -6.43
CA VAL A 107 -8.60 7.65 -7.83
C VAL A 107 -7.61 6.53 -8.12
N LEU A 108 -7.83 5.78 -9.19
CA LEU A 108 -6.93 4.76 -9.73
C LEU A 108 -6.44 5.19 -11.11
N PHE A 109 -5.16 4.98 -11.38
CA PHE A 109 -4.58 5.21 -12.71
C PHE A 109 -3.72 4.04 -13.18
N GLY A 110 -3.89 3.70 -14.46
CA GLY A 110 -2.99 2.86 -15.23
C GLY A 110 -2.83 1.43 -14.71
N GLY A 111 -1.58 0.95 -14.72
CA GLY A 111 -1.19 -0.43 -14.44
C GLY A 111 -1.05 -1.28 -15.70
N SER A 112 -0.92 -2.59 -15.50
CA SER A 112 -0.76 -3.58 -16.56
C SER A 112 -1.86 -4.64 -16.47
N ALA A 113 -2.52 -4.89 -17.60
CA ALA A 113 -3.35 -6.05 -17.88
C ALA A 113 -2.76 -6.79 -19.10
N ASP A 114 -3.55 -7.08 -20.14
CA ASP A 114 -3.02 -7.61 -21.41
C ASP A 114 -2.13 -6.59 -22.15
N ARG A 115 -2.23 -5.32 -21.75
CA ARG A 115 -1.40 -4.20 -22.20
C ARG A 115 -1.18 -3.24 -21.03
N LEU A 116 -0.27 -2.28 -21.22
CA LEU A 116 -0.20 -1.12 -20.33
C LEU A 116 -1.47 -0.28 -20.47
N LEU A 117 -1.94 0.23 -19.34
CA LEU A 117 -3.18 0.99 -19.23
C LEU A 117 -2.89 2.44 -18.82
N ASN A 118 -3.78 3.34 -19.21
CA ASN A 118 -3.80 4.77 -18.85
C ASN A 118 -5.22 5.26 -18.51
N ASP A 119 -6.15 4.34 -18.28
CA ASP A 119 -7.49 4.71 -17.85
C ASP A 119 -7.46 5.25 -16.41
N THR A 120 -8.33 6.23 -16.17
CA THR A 120 -8.58 6.79 -14.85
C THR A 120 -9.93 6.29 -14.36
N TRP A 121 -9.95 5.78 -13.13
CA TRP A 121 -11.16 5.32 -12.46
C TRP A 121 -11.34 6.03 -11.12
N GLU A 122 -12.58 6.29 -10.75
CA GLU A 122 -12.94 6.85 -9.45
C GLU A 122 -13.91 5.94 -8.72
N TRP A 123 -13.66 5.71 -7.43
CA TRP A 123 -14.53 4.95 -6.52
C TRP A 123 -15.11 5.90 -5.47
N ASP A 124 -16.42 5.85 -5.30
CA ASP A 124 -17.16 6.67 -4.33
C ASP A 124 -17.54 5.94 -3.02
N GLY A 125 -17.04 4.70 -2.85
CA GLY A 125 -17.44 3.82 -1.76
C GLY A 125 -18.49 2.78 -2.13
N ARG A 126 -19.09 2.88 -3.33
CA ARG A 126 -20.13 1.96 -3.80
C ARG A 126 -19.95 1.54 -5.26
N VAL A 127 -19.51 2.45 -6.14
CA VAL A 127 -19.40 2.19 -7.58
C VAL A 127 -18.07 2.73 -8.13
N TRP A 128 -17.46 1.94 -9.03
CA TRP A 128 -16.32 2.37 -9.83
C TRP A 128 -16.82 3.05 -11.10
N THR A 129 -16.42 4.30 -11.32
CA THR A 129 -16.76 5.08 -12.51
C THR A 129 -15.50 5.34 -13.33
N ARG A 130 -15.50 4.91 -14.60
CA ARG A 130 -14.42 5.24 -15.53
C ARG A 130 -14.56 6.69 -15.98
N ARG A 131 -13.45 7.42 -15.99
CA ARG A 131 -13.38 8.78 -16.53
C ARG A 131 -12.89 8.71 -17.98
N SER A 132 -13.68 9.25 -18.91
CA SER A 132 -13.34 9.35 -20.33
C SER A 132 -12.51 10.61 -20.58
N ILE A 133 -11.23 10.55 -20.23
CA ILE A 133 -10.30 11.67 -20.27
C ILE A 133 -8.96 11.26 -20.88
N THR A 134 -8.21 12.24 -21.36
CA THR A 134 -6.79 12.08 -21.68
C THR A 134 -5.94 12.39 -20.44
N GLY A 135 -4.68 11.95 -20.47
CA GLY A 135 -3.77 12.14 -19.35
C GLY A 135 -2.41 11.51 -19.62
N PRO A 136 -1.70 11.05 -18.57
CA PRO A 136 -0.40 10.42 -18.72
C PRO A 136 -0.44 9.24 -19.69
N SER A 137 0.71 8.95 -20.31
CA SER A 137 0.88 7.75 -21.13
C SER A 137 0.67 6.46 -20.32
N PRO A 138 0.28 5.35 -20.96
CA PRO A 138 0.12 4.05 -20.29
C PRO A 138 1.39 3.62 -19.55
N ARG A 139 1.22 3.25 -18.27
CA ARG A 139 2.36 3.00 -17.37
C ARG A 139 2.02 2.12 -16.19
N TRP A 140 3.06 1.53 -15.61
CA TRP A 140 2.99 0.77 -14.36
C TRP A 140 4.19 1.10 -13.45
N GLY A 141 4.09 0.78 -12.17
CA GLY A 141 5.15 1.02 -11.18
C GLY A 141 5.41 2.51 -10.89
N HIS A 142 4.50 3.39 -11.27
CA HIS A 142 4.45 4.79 -10.86
C HIS A 142 3.86 4.89 -9.45
N ALA A 143 4.03 6.05 -8.81
CA ALA A 143 3.43 6.32 -7.50
C ALA A 143 2.44 7.48 -7.59
N MET A 144 1.41 7.45 -6.73
CA MET A 144 0.42 8.51 -6.59
C MET A 144 0.21 8.88 -5.13
N THR A 145 -0.06 10.16 -4.87
CA THR A 145 -0.48 10.64 -3.55
C THR A 145 -1.47 11.79 -3.68
N TYR A 146 -2.24 12.07 -2.63
CA TYR A 146 -3.14 13.22 -2.60
C TYR A 146 -2.52 14.36 -1.78
N ASP A 147 -2.24 15.46 -2.46
CA ASP A 147 -1.87 16.72 -1.84
C ASP A 147 -3.13 17.42 -1.35
N GLU A 148 -3.44 17.24 -0.07
CA GLU A 148 -4.68 17.77 0.52
C GLU A 148 -4.65 19.30 0.68
N HIS A 149 -3.46 19.92 0.72
CA HIS A 149 -3.35 21.37 0.83
C HIS A 149 -3.74 22.07 -0.48
N ARG A 150 -3.40 21.45 -1.62
CA ARG A 150 -3.70 22.00 -2.96
C ARG A 150 -4.92 21.36 -3.61
N GLY A 151 -5.45 20.29 -3.04
CA GLY A 151 -6.55 19.51 -3.60
C GLY A 151 -6.17 18.88 -4.93
N ARG A 152 -5.02 18.20 -4.97
CA ARG A 152 -4.49 17.58 -6.19
C ARG A 152 -4.02 16.16 -5.93
N VAL A 153 -4.39 15.23 -6.80
CA VAL A 153 -3.70 13.94 -6.85
C VAL A 153 -2.46 14.10 -7.72
N VAL A 154 -1.29 13.80 -7.16
CA VAL A 154 0.01 13.89 -7.82
C VAL A 154 0.44 12.50 -8.26
N LEU A 155 0.92 12.38 -9.50
CA LEU A 155 1.52 11.17 -10.07
C LEU A 155 2.96 11.47 -10.49
N PHE A 156 3.88 10.55 -10.21
CA PHE A 156 5.25 10.65 -10.70
C PHE A 156 5.77 9.33 -11.31
N GLY A 157 6.47 9.46 -12.44
CA GLY A 157 7.30 8.43 -13.04
C GLY A 157 6.56 7.16 -13.49
N GLY A 158 7.18 6.00 -13.27
CA GLY A 158 6.76 4.68 -13.73
C GLY A 158 7.41 4.26 -15.05
N MET A 159 7.09 3.05 -15.50
CA MET A 159 7.56 2.48 -16.77
C MET A 159 6.45 2.59 -17.82
N THR A 160 6.76 3.30 -18.90
CA THR A 160 5.89 3.45 -20.08
C THR A 160 6.37 2.53 -21.21
N GLN A 161 5.63 2.50 -22.32
CA GLN A 161 6.07 1.79 -23.52
C GLN A 161 7.35 2.40 -24.14
N SER A 162 7.61 3.69 -23.90
CA SER A 162 8.80 4.40 -24.38
C SER A 162 9.99 4.33 -23.43
N GLY A 163 9.85 3.65 -22.29
CA GLY A 163 10.86 3.59 -21.23
C GLY A 163 10.39 4.20 -19.91
N PRO A 164 11.29 4.28 -18.90
CA PRO A 164 10.98 4.92 -17.63
C PRO A 164 10.67 6.40 -17.84
N ALA A 165 9.66 6.89 -17.13
CA ALA A 165 9.25 8.28 -17.14
C ALA A 165 9.73 9.00 -15.88
N GLY A 166 9.98 10.31 -16.02
CA GLY A 166 10.30 11.26 -14.94
C GLY A 166 9.38 12.48 -14.94
N ASP A 167 8.21 12.35 -15.55
CA ASP A 167 7.18 13.40 -15.61
C ASP A 167 6.32 13.41 -14.33
N THR A 168 5.85 14.60 -13.97
CA THR A 168 4.92 14.84 -12.87
C THR A 168 3.59 15.29 -13.43
N TRP A 169 2.51 14.66 -12.99
CA TRP A 169 1.14 14.97 -13.39
C TRP A 169 0.27 15.26 -12.20
N GLU A 170 -0.68 16.18 -12.36
CA GLU A 170 -1.68 16.49 -11.36
C GLU A 170 -3.10 16.30 -11.88
N TRP A 171 -3.91 15.62 -11.08
CA TRP A 171 -5.34 15.46 -11.27
C TRP A 171 -6.10 16.37 -10.31
N ASN A 172 -7.04 17.15 -10.86
CA ASN A 172 -7.85 18.11 -10.11
C ASN A 172 -9.32 17.65 -9.91
N GLY A 173 -9.65 16.40 -10.25
CA GLY A 173 -11.03 15.89 -10.25
C GLY A 173 -11.73 15.92 -11.61
N SER A 174 -11.18 16.61 -12.60
CA SER A 174 -11.76 16.67 -13.95
C SER A 174 -10.76 16.47 -15.08
N ARG A 175 -9.50 16.87 -14.92
CA ARG A 175 -8.43 16.71 -15.92
C ARG A 175 -7.08 16.38 -15.29
N TRP A 176 -6.26 15.68 -16.06
CA TRP A 176 -4.82 15.55 -15.80
C TRP A 176 -4.07 16.71 -16.45
N THR A 177 -3.11 17.29 -15.73
CA THR A 177 -2.20 18.32 -16.24
C THR A 177 -0.77 17.89 -15.96
N ARG A 178 0.09 17.90 -16.98
CA ARG A 178 1.54 17.69 -16.79
C ARG A 178 2.12 18.98 -16.21
N VAL A 179 2.76 18.88 -15.05
CA VAL A 179 3.21 20.06 -14.28
C VAL A 179 4.72 20.19 -14.16
N ALA A 180 5.48 19.11 -14.35
CA ALA A 180 6.94 19.16 -14.34
C ALA A 180 7.55 18.00 -15.13
N ASP A 181 8.69 18.28 -15.77
CA ASP A 181 9.53 17.34 -16.54
C ASP A 181 10.98 17.27 -16.05
N SER A 182 11.27 17.98 -14.97
CA SER A 182 12.55 18.04 -14.31
C SER A 182 12.38 17.73 -12.82
N GLY A 183 13.47 17.30 -12.18
CA GLY A 183 13.45 16.85 -10.78
C GLY A 183 14.15 15.50 -10.63
N PRO A 184 13.56 14.54 -9.90
CA PRO A 184 14.12 13.20 -9.79
C PRO A 184 14.27 12.57 -11.18
N ARG A 185 15.35 11.83 -11.39
CA ARG A 185 15.51 11.00 -12.60
C ARG A 185 14.33 10.05 -12.78
N GLU A 186 14.05 9.72 -14.03
CA GLU A 186 13.06 8.74 -14.46
C GLU A 186 13.21 7.41 -13.70
N ARG A 187 12.10 6.92 -13.14
CA ARG A 187 12.14 5.76 -12.23
C ARG A 187 10.81 5.08 -12.03
N LEU A 188 10.85 3.83 -11.57
CA LEU A 188 9.70 3.06 -11.12
C LEU A 188 9.96 2.43 -9.74
N GLY A 189 8.90 1.93 -9.10
CA GLY A 189 9.00 1.22 -7.81
C GLY A 189 9.44 2.11 -6.64
N HIS A 190 9.36 3.43 -6.80
CA HIS A 190 9.54 4.40 -5.72
C HIS A 190 8.24 4.56 -4.94
N THR A 191 8.31 5.19 -3.78
CA THR A 191 7.12 5.64 -3.04
C THR A 191 6.91 7.14 -3.21
N LEU A 192 5.66 7.59 -3.14
CA LEU A 192 5.27 9.00 -3.10
C LEU A 192 4.22 9.17 -2.01
N VAL A 193 4.54 9.93 -0.96
CA VAL A 193 3.69 10.08 0.23
C VAL A 193 3.55 11.55 0.58
N TYR A 194 2.32 12.03 0.73
CA TYR A 194 2.07 13.39 1.18
C TYR A 194 2.30 13.55 2.69
N ASP A 195 3.27 14.38 3.08
CA ASP A 195 3.51 14.80 4.46
C ASP A 195 2.66 16.04 4.76
N ALA A 196 1.53 15.84 5.43
CA ALA A 196 0.58 16.90 5.76
C ALA A 196 1.16 18.02 6.64
N ARG A 197 2.13 17.70 7.51
CA ARG A 197 2.79 18.68 8.37
C ARG A 197 3.67 19.61 7.55
N LEU A 198 4.37 19.08 6.55
CA LEU A 198 5.23 19.88 5.66
C LEU A 198 4.48 20.47 4.47
N LYS A 199 3.30 19.94 4.16
CA LYS A 199 2.55 20.23 2.93
C LYS A 199 3.39 19.94 1.69
N ARG A 200 4.02 18.76 1.67
CA ARG A 200 4.92 18.32 0.61
C ARG A 200 4.66 16.86 0.27
N SER A 201 4.74 16.51 -1.00
CA SER A 201 4.84 15.09 -1.40
C SER A 201 6.28 14.66 -1.32
N ILE A 202 6.55 13.58 -0.59
CA ILE A 202 7.88 13.02 -0.34
C ILE A 202 8.05 11.79 -1.20
N LEU A 203 9.08 11.80 -2.06
CA LEU A 203 9.49 10.66 -2.86
C LEU A 203 10.72 10.01 -2.25
N PHE A 204 10.77 8.68 -2.23
CA PHE A 204 11.97 7.93 -1.86
C PHE A 204 12.22 6.75 -2.80
N GLY A 205 13.50 6.58 -3.16
CA GLY A 205 14.03 5.39 -3.79
C GLY A 205 13.50 5.12 -5.21
N GLY A 206 13.27 3.85 -5.51
CA GLY A 206 12.94 3.33 -6.84
C GLY A 206 14.17 2.88 -7.62
N SER A 207 13.95 2.42 -8.85
CA SER A 207 15.01 2.10 -9.80
C SER A 207 14.94 3.02 -11.01
N SER A 208 16.09 3.48 -11.48
CA SER A 208 16.21 4.34 -12.66
C SER A 208 17.10 3.68 -13.71
N TRP A 209 16.82 3.94 -14.98
CA TRP A 209 17.67 3.49 -16.06
C TRP A 209 18.93 4.35 -16.16
N ARG A 210 20.09 3.70 -16.29
CA ARG A 210 21.35 4.40 -16.51
C ARG A 210 22.01 3.84 -17.74
N SER A 211 22.20 4.70 -18.75
CA SER A 211 23.00 4.38 -19.94
C SER A 211 24.38 5.00 -19.82
N LYS A 212 25.42 4.20 -20.10
CA LYS A 212 26.81 4.62 -20.22
C LYS A 212 27.41 3.98 -21.49
N TRP A 213 28.55 4.49 -21.93
CA TRP A 213 29.24 4.00 -23.13
C TRP A 213 29.61 2.49 -23.06
N TYR A 214 29.81 1.94 -21.87
CA TYR A 214 30.17 0.53 -21.65
C TYR A 214 28.98 -0.37 -21.26
N GLY A 215 27.75 0.16 -21.28
CA GLY A 215 26.55 -0.62 -20.98
C GLY A 215 25.45 0.19 -20.29
N SER A 216 24.23 -0.35 -20.35
CA SER A 216 23.06 0.22 -19.69
C SER A 216 22.53 -0.73 -18.62
N TYR A 217 22.18 -0.20 -17.46
CA TYR A 217 21.73 -0.98 -16.31
C TYR A 217 20.73 -0.21 -15.43
N TRP A 218 19.94 -0.96 -14.67
CA TRP A 218 19.07 -0.39 -13.63
C TRP A 218 19.88 -0.06 -12.38
N GLU A 219 19.69 1.15 -11.88
CA GLU A 219 20.34 1.64 -10.66
C GLU A 219 19.26 1.90 -9.59
N TYR A 220 19.36 1.19 -8.46
CA TYR A 220 18.54 1.48 -7.29
C TYR A 220 18.89 2.85 -6.72
N ARG A 221 17.88 3.57 -6.28
CA ARG A 221 17.99 4.92 -5.75
C ARG A 221 17.74 4.94 -4.25
N ARG A 222 18.37 5.90 -3.56
CA ARG A 222 18.23 6.18 -2.12
C ARG A 222 17.99 7.66 -1.82
N ASP A 223 17.79 8.45 -2.87
CA ASP A 223 17.51 9.86 -2.78
C ASP A 223 16.09 10.09 -2.26
N THR A 224 15.94 11.13 -1.45
CA THR A 224 14.67 11.65 -0.94
C THR A 224 14.41 12.99 -1.57
N TRP A 225 13.27 13.15 -2.23
CA TRP A 225 12.85 14.38 -2.87
C TRP A 225 11.56 14.91 -2.26
N GLU A 226 11.39 16.23 -2.25
CA GLU A 226 10.13 16.89 -1.92
C GLU A 226 9.56 17.62 -3.14
N TRP A 227 8.25 17.47 -3.35
CA TRP A 227 7.45 18.26 -4.29
C TRP A 227 6.62 19.28 -3.51
N ASP A 228 6.69 20.54 -3.90
CA ASP A 228 5.96 21.64 -3.28
C ASP A 228 4.73 22.13 -4.06
N GLY A 229 4.41 21.46 -5.17
CA GLY A 229 3.37 21.89 -6.10
C GLY A 229 3.89 22.71 -7.28
N VAL A 230 5.17 23.09 -7.26
CA VAL A 230 5.81 23.86 -8.34
C VAL A 230 7.08 23.19 -8.81
N LEU A 231 7.94 22.76 -7.89
CA LEU A 231 9.23 22.16 -8.23
C LEU A 231 9.66 21.07 -7.24
N TRP A 232 10.51 20.18 -7.74
CA TRP A 232 11.15 19.14 -6.96
C TRP A 232 12.45 19.64 -6.32
N ARG A 233 12.68 19.35 -5.04
CA ARG A 233 13.96 19.59 -4.35
C ARG A 233 14.52 18.30 -3.76
N LEU A 234 15.81 18.04 -4.00
CA LEU A 234 16.53 16.96 -3.34
C LEU A 234 16.73 17.33 -1.86
N LYS A 235 16.43 16.39 -0.96
CA LYS A 235 16.48 16.62 0.50
C LYS A 235 17.51 15.79 1.22
N SER A 236 17.72 14.57 0.78
CA SER A 236 18.67 13.66 1.41
C SER A 236 19.08 12.57 0.44
N GLU A 237 20.33 12.14 0.55
CA GLU A 237 20.86 10.93 -0.09
C GLU A 237 21.39 9.94 0.97
N SER A 238 21.00 10.15 2.24
CA SER A 238 21.36 9.32 3.38
C SER A 238 20.12 8.67 4.00
N GLY A 239 20.32 7.70 4.89
CA GLY A 239 19.24 6.89 5.47
C GLY A 239 19.17 5.49 4.85
N PRO A 240 17.98 4.94 4.56
CA PRO A 240 17.82 3.58 4.10
C PRO A 240 18.67 3.28 2.86
N SER A 241 19.08 2.02 2.73
CA SER A 241 19.78 1.55 1.53
C SER A 241 18.93 1.75 0.26
N ALA A 242 19.61 1.91 -0.87
CA ALA A 242 18.95 2.08 -2.16
C ALA A 242 18.05 0.89 -2.49
N ARG A 243 16.79 1.16 -2.85
CA ARG A 243 15.76 0.12 -2.99
C ARG A 243 14.57 0.54 -3.83
N GLU A 244 13.85 -0.45 -4.35
CA GLU A 244 12.58 -0.29 -5.04
C GLU A 244 11.51 -1.24 -4.49
N PHE A 245 10.27 -1.01 -4.88
CA PHE A 245 9.09 -1.81 -4.54
C PHE A 245 8.93 -2.05 -3.03
N HIS A 246 9.43 -1.10 -2.25
CA HIS A 246 9.06 -0.86 -0.85
C HIS A 246 7.72 -0.14 -0.82
N ALA A 247 7.10 -0.06 0.36
CA ALA A 247 5.87 0.70 0.54
C ALA A 247 6.01 1.66 1.71
N ALA A 248 5.33 2.80 1.61
CA ALA A 248 5.38 3.85 2.60
C ALA A 248 4.02 4.54 2.75
N THR A 249 3.77 5.10 3.92
CA THR A 249 2.54 5.85 4.24
C THR A 249 2.82 6.98 5.22
N TYR A 250 1.93 7.97 5.31
CA TYR A 250 2.04 9.03 6.29
C TYR A 250 1.29 8.69 7.56
N ASP A 251 2.00 8.66 8.69
CA ASP A 251 1.41 8.57 10.01
C ASP A 251 0.97 9.96 10.46
N THR A 252 -0.33 10.21 10.46
CA THR A 252 -0.91 11.52 10.83
C THR A 252 -0.83 11.79 12.32
N VAL A 253 -0.74 10.76 13.16
CA VAL A 253 -0.67 10.88 14.63
C VAL A 253 0.73 11.34 15.04
N ARG A 254 1.76 10.71 14.49
CA ARG A 254 3.17 10.97 14.83
C ARG A 254 3.85 11.95 13.87
N ARG A 255 3.17 12.30 12.76
CA ARG A 255 3.62 13.22 11.72
C ARG A 255 4.95 12.77 11.11
N ARG A 256 4.97 11.54 10.62
CA ARG A 256 6.14 10.87 10.02
C ARG A 256 5.73 10.11 8.78
N VAL A 257 6.59 10.10 7.75
CA VAL A 257 6.46 9.06 6.72
C VAL A 257 7.07 7.79 7.27
N VAL A 258 6.35 6.69 7.15
CA VAL A 258 6.76 5.35 7.56
C VAL A 258 7.03 4.54 6.31
N MET A 259 8.17 3.87 6.24
CA MET A 259 8.53 2.98 5.13
C MET A 259 8.85 1.59 5.67
N PHE A 260 8.46 0.56 4.91
CA PHE A 260 8.82 -0.83 5.20
C PHE A 260 9.28 -1.59 3.94
N GLY A 261 10.37 -2.34 4.09
CA GLY A 261 10.81 -3.38 3.17
C GLY A 261 11.34 -2.89 1.82
N GLY A 262 11.05 -3.65 0.76
CA GLY A 262 11.53 -3.45 -0.61
C GLY A 262 12.70 -4.37 -0.99
N VAL A 263 13.31 -4.10 -2.13
CA VAL A 263 14.48 -4.82 -2.62
C VAL A 263 15.56 -3.85 -3.09
N GLY A 264 16.80 -4.11 -2.70
CA GLY A 264 17.99 -3.37 -3.13
C GLY A 264 19.10 -4.31 -3.59
N SER A 265 20.32 -3.79 -3.72
CA SER A 265 21.50 -4.59 -4.10
C SER A 265 21.82 -5.71 -3.10
N GLY A 266 21.50 -5.51 -1.82
CA GLY A 266 21.67 -6.50 -0.76
C GLY A 266 20.55 -7.54 -0.66
N GLY A 267 19.53 -7.49 -1.52
CA GLY A 267 18.38 -8.40 -1.47
C GLY A 267 17.10 -7.74 -0.95
N ARG A 268 16.15 -8.56 -0.48
CA ARG A 268 14.90 -8.05 0.12
C ARG A 268 15.17 -7.54 1.52
N GLN A 269 14.44 -6.52 1.91
CA GLN A 269 14.56 -5.87 3.22
C GLN A 269 13.28 -6.07 4.05
N ASP A 270 13.41 -6.05 5.36
CA ASP A 270 12.39 -6.11 6.43
C ASP A 270 12.55 -4.97 7.45
N ASP A 271 13.36 -3.98 7.14
CA ASP A 271 13.58 -2.80 7.98
C ASP A 271 12.43 -1.78 7.85
N THR A 272 12.10 -1.19 8.99
CA THR A 272 11.17 -0.07 9.16
C THR A 272 11.95 1.21 9.38
N TRP A 273 11.64 2.23 8.58
CA TRP A 273 12.25 3.55 8.67
C TRP A 273 11.20 4.64 8.78
N GLU A 274 11.56 5.73 9.44
CA GLU A 274 10.75 6.94 9.52
C GLU A 274 11.46 8.16 8.98
N TRP A 275 10.77 8.93 8.14
CA TRP A 275 11.18 10.28 7.77
C TRP A 275 10.52 11.30 8.70
N ASN A 276 11.34 12.15 9.31
CA ASN A 276 10.86 13.21 10.22
C ASN A 276 10.77 14.60 9.58
N GLY A 277 10.98 14.70 8.26
CA GLY A 277 11.07 15.98 7.53
C GLY A 277 12.49 16.50 7.32
N LEU A 278 13.48 15.92 8.00
CA LEU A 278 14.88 16.32 7.90
C LEU A 278 15.78 15.13 7.57
N ARG A 279 15.53 13.99 8.22
CA ARG A 279 16.31 12.76 8.03
C ARG A 279 15.45 11.52 8.23
N TRP A 280 15.94 10.42 7.67
CA TRP A 280 15.46 9.09 7.99
C TRP A 280 16.02 8.60 9.32
N VAL A 281 15.19 7.90 10.08
CA VAL A 281 15.52 7.28 11.36
C VAL A 281 15.11 5.81 11.30
N PHE A 282 16.07 4.91 11.53
CA PHE A 282 15.79 3.48 11.65
C PHE A 282 14.92 3.23 12.88
N ARG A 283 13.93 2.35 12.76
CA ARG A 283 12.98 2.06 13.84
C ARG A 283 12.99 0.62 14.31
N ALA A 284 13.03 -0.31 13.38
CA ALA A 284 12.83 -1.71 13.66
C ALA A 284 13.28 -2.54 12.46
N ASP A 285 13.74 -3.75 12.71
CA ASP A 285 13.92 -4.85 11.76
C ASP A 285 13.13 -6.10 12.20
N ASP A 286 12.21 -5.91 13.16
CA ASP A 286 11.28 -6.92 13.62
C ASP A 286 9.92 -6.81 12.91
N GLY A 287 9.19 -7.93 12.81
CA GLY A 287 7.84 -7.95 12.25
C GLY A 287 7.71 -8.80 10.98
N PRO A 288 7.06 -8.29 9.90
CA PRO A 288 6.87 -9.04 8.68
C PRO A 288 8.21 -9.47 8.07
N VAL A 289 8.26 -10.68 7.52
CA VAL A 289 9.44 -11.14 6.76
C VAL A 289 9.76 -10.23 5.57
N SER A 290 11.05 -10.19 5.19
CA SER A 290 11.56 -9.35 4.11
C SER A 290 10.82 -9.57 2.79
N ARG A 291 10.33 -8.47 2.20
CA ARG A 291 9.39 -8.54 1.06
C ARG A 291 9.41 -7.29 0.20
N ARG A 292 8.90 -7.44 -1.02
CA ARG A 292 8.65 -6.35 -1.97
C ARG A 292 7.24 -6.46 -2.56
N TYR A 293 6.81 -5.42 -3.28
CA TYR A 293 5.52 -5.35 -3.99
C TYR A 293 4.27 -5.46 -3.09
N HIS A 294 4.44 -5.34 -1.77
CA HIS A 294 3.35 -5.14 -0.81
C HIS A 294 2.87 -3.69 -0.85
N ALA A 295 1.73 -3.41 -0.22
CA ALA A 295 1.22 -2.07 -0.06
C ALA A 295 1.08 -1.69 1.42
N LEU A 296 1.23 -0.40 1.71
CA LEU A 296 0.96 0.22 3.01
C LEU A 296 -0.15 1.26 2.85
N ALA A 297 -1.03 1.34 3.83
CA ALA A 297 -1.93 2.47 4.02
C ALA A 297 -2.02 2.81 5.51
N PHE A 298 -2.25 4.07 5.86
CA PHE A 298 -2.41 4.47 7.26
C PHE A 298 -3.90 4.58 7.63
N ASP A 299 -4.38 3.68 8.50
CA ASP A 299 -5.72 3.76 9.07
C ASP A 299 -5.76 4.87 10.13
N GLN A 300 -6.15 6.07 9.69
CA GLN A 300 -6.12 7.27 10.52
C GLN A 300 -7.04 7.15 11.74
N ALA A 301 -8.22 6.52 11.59
CA ALA A 301 -9.17 6.34 12.70
C ALA A 301 -8.61 5.46 13.83
N ARG A 302 -7.64 4.59 13.52
CA ARG A 302 -7.02 3.67 14.50
C ARG A 302 -5.57 4.00 14.81
N GLY A 303 -4.99 5.00 14.14
CA GLY A 303 -3.60 5.42 14.31
C GLY A 303 -2.61 4.31 13.99
N ARG A 304 -2.81 3.56 12.90
CA ARG A 304 -1.97 2.40 12.56
C ARG A 304 -1.61 2.37 11.07
N ALA A 305 -0.35 2.08 10.75
CA ALA A 305 0.01 1.61 9.42
C ALA A 305 -0.52 0.19 9.23
N VAL A 306 -1.08 -0.10 8.06
CA VAL A 306 -1.60 -1.40 7.65
C VAL A 306 -0.83 -1.86 6.42
N LEU A 307 -0.16 -3.00 6.54
CA LEU A 307 0.56 -3.68 5.46
C LEU A 307 -0.24 -4.89 5.00
N PHE A 308 -0.31 -5.12 3.70
CA PHE A 308 -0.83 -6.37 3.15
C PHE A 308 0.02 -6.92 2.00
N GLY A 309 0.13 -8.24 1.97
CA GLY A 309 0.63 -9.01 0.84
C GLY A 309 2.10 -8.78 0.49
N GLY A 310 2.37 -8.70 -0.82
CA GLY A 310 3.71 -8.67 -1.39
C GLY A 310 4.30 -10.06 -1.61
N ARG A 311 5.59 -10.11 -1.94
CA ARG A 311 6.34 -11.34 -2.18
C ARG A 311 7.65 -11.35 -1.42
N ASP A 312 7.94 -12.48 -0.81
CA ASP A 312 9.20 -12.77 -0.13
C ASP A 312 10.00 -13.89 -0.81
N GLY A 313 10.91 -14.55 -0.09
CA GLY A 313 11.71 -15.67 -0.60
C GLY A 313 10.92 -16.95 -0.90
N PHE A 314 9.73 -17.12 -0.31
CA PHE A 314 8.93 -18.36 -0.41
C PHE A 314 7.70 -18.20 -1.29
N GLY A 315 7.23 -16.98 -1.52
CA GLY A 315 6.10 -16.75 -2.41
C GLY A 315 5.38 -15.45 -2.13
N ARG A 316 4.17 -15.34 -2.67
CA ARG A 316 3.30 -14.20 -2.38
C ARG A 316 2.63 -14.41 -1.03
N ARG A 317 2.39 -13.32 -0.32
CA ARG A 317 1.81 -13.34 1.01
C ARG A 317 0.37 -12.82 0.99
N ARG A 318 -0.40 -13.25 2.00
CA ARG A 318 -1.80 -12.83 2.28
C ARG A 318 -2.00 -12.37 3.72
N ASP A 319 -0.90 -12.13 4.43
CA ASP A 319 -0.90 -11.65 5.80
C ASP A 319 -1.16 -10.14 5.84
N THR A 320 -1.90 -9.72 6.86
CA THR A 320 -2.14 -8.31 7.19
C THR A 320 -1.39 -8.00 8.47
N TRP A 321 -0.51 -7.01 8.44
CA TRP A 321 0.23 -6.54 9.61
C TRP A 321 -0.16 -5.11 9.94
N VAL A 322 -0.10 -4.76 11.24
CA VAL A 322 -0.31 -3.39 11.69
C VAL A 322 0.82 -2.91 12.56
N TRP A 323 1.13 -1.62 12.45
CA TRP A 323 2.12 -0.94 13.28
C TRP A 323 1.54 0.34 13.87
N ASP A 324 1.66 0.53 15.18
CA ASP A 324 1.17 1.70 15.91
C ASP A 324 2.27 2.74 16.21
N GLY A 325 3.49 2.48 15.73
CA GLY A 325 4.62 3.38 15.93
C GLY A 325 5.43 3.15 17.18
N ARG A 326 5.05 2.19 18.03
CA ARG A 326 5.83 1.80 19.19
C ARG A 326 6.96 0.88 18.72
N VAL A 327 8.12 1.07 19.34
CA VAL A 327 9.29 0.20 19.19
C VAL A 327 9.46 -0.51 20.52
N VAL A 328 9.64 -1.82 20.50
CA VAL A 328 9.96 -2.57 21.71
C VAL A 328 11.45 -2.40 22.00
N ARG A 329 11.77 -1.99 23.24
CA ARG A 329 13.14 -1.84 23.72
C ARG A 329 13.66 -3.12 24.32
#